data_AF-A0A935P2H2-F1
#
_entry.id   AF-A0A935P2H2-F1
#
_cell.length_a   1.000
_cell.length_b   1.000
_cell.length_c   1.000
_cell.angle_alpha   90.00
_cell.angle_beta   90.00
_cell.angle_gamma   90.00
#
_symmetry.space_group_name_H-M   'P 1'
#
loop_
_entity.id
_entity.type
_entity.pdbx_description
1 polymer ?
#
loop_
_entity_poly.entity_id
_entity_poly.type
_entity_poly.pdbx_seq_one_letter_code
_entity_poly.pdbx_strand_id
1 'polypeptide(L)'
;MPDDATWRRAAAFVRERARPGDLITFAPSWIDPVGRLHLGEHLSLEDAGRADAARYARVWVLSIRDASSADVAGERPALTSRLDGILVRRYDRTAAVIVEDAARSLPTAQVTGDVASGPQVVLAEVGFTPRRCVQVVPAAGGAVRITFPRFALGSQLVAYAGLADVFTRRDIREPGRLELELAGQVIAARELGVDDGWVRLQARTTPGVAELTVIARAPSPRAHRRQICFAVESRR
;
A
#
# COMPACT_ATOMS: atom_id res chain seq x y z
N MET A 1 -19.65 11.05 -18.97
CA MET A 1 -18.92 11.32 -17.70
C MET A 1 -19.78 12.28 -16.92
N PRO A 2 -19.95 12.11 -15.60
CA PRO A 2 -20.63 13.12 -14.78
C PRO A 2 -19.95 14.49 -14.92
N ASP A 3 -20.74 15.56 -14.90
CA ASP A 3 -20.24 16.93 -14.98
C ASP A 3 -19.76 17.44 -13.61
N ASP A 4 -19.16 18.64 -13.61
CA ASP A 4 -18.63 19.29 -12.40
C ASP A 4 -19.72 19.52 -11.33
N ALA A 5 -20.93 19.92 -11.74
CA ALA A 5 -22.04 20.14 -10.82
C ALA A 5 -22.44 18.83 -10.10
N THR A 6 -22.44 17.71 -10.81
CA THR A 6 -22.71 16.39 -10.25
C THR A 6 -21.64 15.97 -9.26
N TRP A 7 -20.36 16.18 -9.59
CA TRP A 7 -19.27 15.92 -8.66
C TRP A 7 -19.33 16.79 -7.40
N ARG A 8 -19.69 18.07 -7.51
CA ARG A 8 -19.90 18.94 -6.35
C ARG A 8 -21.03 18.44 -5.45
N ARG A 9 -22.15 17.96 -6.02
CA ARG A 9 -23.25 17.35 -5.25
C ARG A 9 -22.80 16.09 -4.52
N ALA A 10 -22.08 15.20 -5.20
CA ALA A 10 -21.54 13.98 -4.59
C ALA A 10 -20.52 14.27 -3.49
N ALA A 11 -19.64 15.25 -3.71
CA ALA A 11 -18.69 15.68 -2.70
C ALA A 11 -19.37 16.28 -1.47
N ALA A 12 -20.38 17.14 -1.64
CA ALA A 12 -21.17 17.69 -0.54
C ALA A 12 -21.82 16.58 0.29
N PHE A 13 -22.43 15.58 -0.38
CA PHE A 13 -23.03 14.43 0.29
C PHE A 13 -22.04 13.66 1.19
N VAL A 14 -20.80 13.49 0.71
CA VAL A 14 -19.73 12.82 1.47
C VAL A 14 -19.25 13.71 2.61
N ARG A 15 -18.98 15.00 2.38
CA ARG A 15 -18.50 15.95 3.40
C ARG A 15 -19.39 16.03 4.63
N GLU A 16 -20.71 16.03 4.42
CA GLU A 16 -21.69 16.07 5.51
C GLU A 16 -21.63 14.84 6.44
N ARG A 17 -21.05 13.72 5.97
CA ARG A 17 -21.13 12.40 6.63
C ARG A 17 -19.77 11.78 6.92
N ALA A 18 -18.72 12.25 6.27
CA ALA A 18 -17.35 11.82 6.45
C ALA A 18 -16.87 12.24 7.85
N ARG A 19 -16.02 11.41 8.43
CA ARG A 19 -15.36 11.68 9.71
C ARG A 19 -13.85 11.65 9.54
N PRO A 20 -13.08 12.31 10.42
CA PRO A 20 -11.65 12.09 10.49
C PRO A 20 -11.35 10.58 10.60
N GLY A 21 -10.44 10.08 9.76
CA GLY A 21 -10.11 8.65 9.69
C GLY A 21 -10.97 7.81 8.75
N ASP A 22 -11.96 8.37 8.07
CA ASP A 22 -12.63 7.70 6.95
C ASP A 22 -11.69 7.68 5.73
N LEU A 23 -11.61 6.54 5.02
CA LEU A 23 -10.95 6.49 3.70
C LEU A 23 -11.94 6.93 2.62
N ILE A 24 -11.48 7.74 1.66
CA ILE A 24 -12.21 8.06 0.43
C ILE A 24 -11.43 7.47 -0.75
N THR A 25 -12.10 6.73 -1.63
CA THR A 25 -11.51 6.10 -2.81
C THR A 25 -12.46 6.24 -4.00
N PHE A 26 -11.92 6.12 -5.21
CA PHE A 26 -12.63 6.37 -6.46
C PHE A 26 -12.57 5.15 -7.37
N ALA A 27 -13.69 4.84 -8.04
CA ALA A 27 -13.77 3.69 -8.93
C ALA A 27 -14.48 4.03 -10.27
N PRO A 28 -13.89 3.73 -11.43
CA PRO A 28 -12.60 3.08 -11.64
C PRO A 28 -11.42 3.97 -11.22
N SER A 29 -10.24 3.40 -10.98
CA SER A 29 -9.10 4.15 -10.42
C SER A 29 -8.69 5.39 -11.24
N TRP A 30 -8.92 5.41 -12.55
CA TRP A 30 -8.57 6.55 -13.41
C TRP A 30 -9.42 7.81 -13.18
N ILE A 31 -10.55 7.75 -12.45
CA ILE A 31 -11.29 8.96 -12.05
C ILE A 31 -10.75 9.65 -10.81
N ASP A 32 -9.73 9.07 -10.18
CA ASP A 32 -9.11 9.61 -8.97
C ASP A 32 -8.68 11.09 -9.07
N PRO A 33 -8.07 11.59 -10.17
CA PRO A 33 -7.74 13.02 -10.30
C PRO A 33 -8.98 13.93 -10.23
N VAL A 34 -10.10 13.52 -10.82
CA VAL A 34 -11.36 14.26 -10.76
C VAL A 34 -11.91 14.22 -9.34
N GLY A 35 -11.88 13.06 -8.70
CA GLY A 35 -12.29 12.90 -7.31
C GLY A 35 -11.51 13.80 -6.35
N ARG A 36 -10.17 13.86 -6.49
CA ARG A 36 -9.28 14.73 -5.68
C ARG A 36 -9.53 16.22 -5.90
N LEU A 37 -9.93 16.63 -7.10
CA LEU A 37 -10.32 18.04 -7.34
C LEU A 37 -11.48 18.45 -6.41
N HIS A 38 -12.37 17.52 -6.10
CA HIS A 38 -13.59 17.79 -5.32
C HIS A 38 -13.54 17.35 -3.86
N LEU A 39 -12.65 16.45 -3.47
CA LEU A 39 -12.56 15.88 -2.10
C LEU A 39 -11.11 15.83 -1.58
N GLY A 40 -10.19 16.52 -2.25
CA GLY A 40 -8.76 16.49 -1.93
C GLY A 40 -8.43 16.97 -0.51
N GLU A 41 -9.23 17.87 0.04
CA GLU A 41 -9.11 18.33 1.43
C GLU A 41 -9.36 17.22 2.47
N HIS A 42 -10.01 16.13 2.08
CA HIS A 42 -10.24 14.94 2.91
C HIS A 42 -9.27 13.79 2.62
N LEU A 43 -8.30 13.98 1.72
CA LEU A 43 -7.37 12.95 1.27
C LEU A 43 -5.95 13.33 1.67
N SER A 44 -5.49 12.82 2.81
CA SER A 44 -4.09 13.02 3.18
C SER A 44 -3.14 12.25 2.25
N LEU A 45 -1.85 12.62 2.25
CA LEU A 45 -0.83 11.84 1.55
C LEU A 45 -0.71 10.40 2.09
N GLU A 46 -0.98 10.20 3.37
CA GLU A 46 -1.01 8.86 3.97
C GLU A 46 -2.17 8.03 3.42
N ASP A 47 -3.36 8.64 3.25
CA ASP A 47 -4.52 7.95 2.67
C ASP A 47 -4.33 7.62 1.20
N ALA A 48 -3.79 8.57 0.45
CA ALA A 48 -3.45 8.38 -0.96
C ALA A 48 -2.40 7.27 -1.13
N GLY A 49 -1.37 7.24 -0.28
CA GLY A 49 -0.25 6.31 -0.33
C GLY A 49 -0.42 5.04 0.50
N ARG A 50 -1.62 4.74 1.02
CA ARG A 50 -1.86 3.61 1.93
C ARG A 50 -1.38 2.26 1.36
N ALA A 51 -0.99 1.35 2.24
CA ALA A 51 -0.68 -0.03 1.86
C ALA A 51 -1.95 -0.79 1.44
N ASP A 52 -3.03 -0.65 2.21
CA ASP A 52 -4.37 -1.19 1.95
C ASP A 52 -5.46 -0.37 2.68
N ALA A 53 -6.71 -0.81 2.56
CA ALA A 53 -7.86 -0.20 3.24
C ALA A 53 -8.18 -0.81 4.63
N ALA A 54 -7.41 -1.78 5.12
CA ALA A 54 -7.78 -2.56 6.29
C ALA A 54 -7.77 -1.75 7.60
N ARG A 55 -6.94 -0.71 7.70
CA ARG A 55 -6.87 0.19 8.87
C ARG A 55 -8.05 1.16 8.99
N TYR A 56 -8.93 1.20 8.00
CA TYR A 56 -10.03 2.16 7.94
C TYR A 56 -11.34 1.49 8.35
N ALA A 57 -11.94 1.97 9.44
CA ALA A 57 -13.24 1.47 9.90
C ALA A 57 -14.37 1.84 8.94
N ARG A 58 -14.19 2.91 8.16
CA ARG A 58 -15.16 3.41 7.19
C ARG A 58 -14.47 3.74 5.88
N VAL A 59 -14.99 3.20 4.79
CA VAL A 59 -14.48 3.45 3.43
C VAL A 59 -15.61 3.97 2.56
N TRP A 60 -15.42 5.15 1.99
CA TRP A 60 -16.28 5.75 0.99
C TRP A 60 -15.75 5.46 -0.40
N VAL A 61 -16.60 4.92 -1.25
CA VAL A 61 -16.31 4.68 -2.67
C VAL A 61 -17.23 5.55 -3.49
N LEU A 62 -16.67 6.49 -4.26
CA LEU A 62 -17.41 7.21 -5.29
C LEU A 62 -17.09 6.54 -6.62
N SER A 63 -18.11 5.95 -7.24
CA SER A 63 -17.94 5.24 -8.49
C SER A 63 -18.80 5.75 -9.63
N ILE A 64 -18.31 5.55 -10.85
CA ILE A 64 -19.06 5.77 -12.07
C ILE A 64 -19.12 4.45 -12.86
N ARG A 65 -20.11 4.32 -13.75
CA ARG A 65 -20.30 3.13 -14.59
C ARG A 65 -20.34 1.83 -13.76
N ASP A 66 -20.86 1.92 -12.54
CA ASP A 66 -20.96 0.82 -11.58
C ASP A 66 -19.63 0.11 -11.27
N ALA A 67 -18.49 0.77 -11.51
CA ALA A 67 -17.18 0.22 -11.22
C ALA A 67 -17.01 -0.06 -9.72
N SER A 68 -16.24 -1.12 -9.42
CA SER A 68 -15.89 -1.54 -8.07
C SER A 68 -14.48 -1.08 -7.69
N SER A 69 -14.25 -0.88 -6.38
CA SER A 69 -12.92 -0.67 -5.82
C SER A 69 -12.41 -1.96 -5.19
N ALA A 70 -11.12 -2.26 -5.39
CA ALA A 70 -10.44 -3.38 -4.74
C ALA A 70 -10.37 -3.22 -3.22
N ASP A 71 -10.46 -1.99 -2.69
CA ASP A 71 -10.43 -1.68 -1.26
C ASP A 71 -11.63 -2.27 -0.48
N VAL A 72 -12.70 -2.64 -1.19
CA VAL A 72 -13.98 -3.12 -0.63
C VAL A 72 -14.43 -4.41 -1.30
N ALA A 73 -13.51 -5.15 -1.93
CA ALA A 73 -13.84 -6.35 -2.67
C ALA A 73 -14.51 -7.39 -1.77
N GLY A 74 -15.70 -7.87 -2.18
CA GLY A 74 -16.50 -8.84 -1.42
C GLY A 74 -17.30 -8.25 -0.25
N GLU A 75 -17.17 -6.95 0.03
CA GLU A 75 -17.92 -6.30 1.11
C GLU A 75 -19.29 -5.79 0.63
N ARG A 76 -20.22 -5.65 1.58
CA ARG A 76 -21.54 -5.05 1.33
C ARG A 76 -21.55 -3.61 1.85
N PRO A 77 -22.05 -2.64 1.08
CA PRO A 77 -22.13 -1.26 1.53
C PRO A 77 -23.18 -1.11 2.64
N ALA A 78 -22.81 -0.43 3.72
CA ALA A 78 -23.73 0.01 4.78
C ALA A 78 -24.62 1.18 4.33
N LEU A 79 -24.15 1.96 3.35
CA LEU A 79 -24.90 3.04 2.72
C LEU A 79 -24.66 3.03 1.22
N THR A 80 -25.72 3.26 0.43
CA THR A 80 -25.64 3.47 -1.02
C THR A 80 -26.52 4.67 -1.40
N SER A 81 -25.99 5.57 -2.22
CA SER A 81 -26.71 6.70 -2.81
C SER A 81 -26.29 6.87 -4.27
N ARG A 82 -27.24 7.19 -5.16
CA ARG A 82 -26.97 7.48 -6.57
C ARG A 82 -27.28 8.94 -6.85
N LEU A 83 -26.28 9.66 -7.33
CA LEU A 83 -26.31 11.09 -7.60
C LEU A 83 -25.89 11.31 -9.06
N ASP A 84 -26.88 11.40 -9.96
CA ASP A 84 -26.73 11.74 -11.37
C ASP A 84 -25.56 11.07 -12.12
N GLY A 85 -25.40 9.76 -11.90
CA GLY A 85 -24.37 8.94 -12.55
C GLY A 85 -23.12 8.68 -11.69
N ILE A 86 -23.04 9.25 -10.49
CA ILE A 86 -22.09 8.87 -9.44
C ILE A 86 -22.81 7.99 -8.42
N LEU A 87 -22.25 6.83 -8.15
CA LEU A 87 -22.67 5.91 -7.09
C LEU A 87 -21.78 6.13 -5.88
N VAL A 88 -22.34 6.68 -4.81
CA VAL A 88 -21.64 6.88 -3.54
C VAL A 88 -21.99 5.73 -2.60
N ARG A 89 -20.98 4.98 -2.19
CA ARG A 89 -21.12 3.86 -1.25
C ARG A 89 -20.26 4.08 -0.01
N ARG A 90 -20.76 3.64 1.13
CA ARG A 90 -19.99 3.56 2.37
C ARG A 90 -19.96 2.13 2.87
N TYR A 91 -18.79 1.69 3.28
CA TYR A 91 -18.54 0.38 3.86
C TYR A 91 -18.06 0.58 5.29
N ASP A 92 -18.70 -0.11 6.23
CA ASP A 92 -18.37 -0.05 7.64
C ASP A 92 -17.79 -1.42 8.04
N ARG A 93 -16.63 -1.41 8.71
CA ARG A 93 -15.89 -2.62 9.08
C ARG A 93 -15.14 -2.42 10.40
N THR A 94 -14.71 -3.52 11.02
CA THR A 94 -13.72 -3.46 12.09
C THR A 94 -12.36 -3.12 11.48
N ALA A 95 -11.78 -2.00 11.88
CA ALA A 95 -10.44 -1.60 11.44
C ALA A 95 -9.37 -2.52 12.03
N ALA A 96 -8.39 -2.88 11.21
CA ALA A 96 -7.17 -3.53 11.69
C ALA A 96 -6.40 -2.59 12.63
N VAL A 97 -6.00 -3.10 13.79
CA VAL A 97 -5.16 -2.33 14.73
C VAL A 97 -3.71 -2.53 14.36
N ILE A 98 -3.04 -1.45 13.95
CA ILE A 98 -1.60 -1.48 13.63
C ILE A 98 -0.80 -1.43 14.92
N VAL A 99 -0.07 -2.50 15.20
CA VAL A 99 0.82 -2.62 16.36
C VAL A 99 2.16 -1.94 16.07
N GLU A 100 2.70 -2.13 14.86
CA GLU A 100 3.97 -1.56 14.42
C GLU A 100 3.98 -1.37 12.90
N ASP A 101 4.66 -0.33 12.42
CA ASP A 101 4.80 0.01 11.00
C ASP A 101 6.28 0.18 10.68
N ALA A 102 6.81 -0.69 9.81
CA ALA A 102 8.23 -0.70 9.45
C ALA A 102 8.70 0.63 8.84
N ALA A 103 7.83 1.38 8.15
CA ALA A 103 8.19 2.70 7.63
C ALA A 103 8.37 3.73 8.77
N ARG A 104 7.63 3.60 9.87
CA ARG A 104 7.80 4.45 11.06
C ARG A 104 9.02 4.03 11.88
N SER A 105 9.29 2.73 11.95
CA SER A 105 10.42 2.16 12.67
C SER A 105 11.76 2.21 11.91
N LEU A 106 11.77 2.61 10.63
CA LEU A 106 12.96 2.66 9.79
C LEU A 106 14.17 3.38 10.41
N PRO A 107 14.03 4.50 11.14
CA PRO A 107 15.17 5.18 11.77
C PRO A 107 15.95 4.33 12.79
N THR A 108 15.34 3.26 13.30
CA THR A 108 15.97 2.33 14.25
C THR A 108 16.47 1.04 13.60
N ALA A 109 16.25 0.89 12.30
CA ALA A 109 16.64 -0.30 11.56
C ALA A 109 18.15 -0.34 11.32
N GLN A 110 18.71 -1.54 11.36
CA GLN A 110 20.07 -1.84 10.94
C GLN A 110 20.04 -2.31 9.49
N VAL A 111 20.89 -1.75 8.65
CA VAL A 111 20.94 -2.07 7.22
C VAL A 111 22.27 -2.72 6.89
N THR A 112 22.22 -3.88 6.24
CA THR A 112 23.42 -4.59 5.77
C THR A 112 23.25 -5.09 4.33
N GLY A 113 24.36 -5.42 3.68
CA GLY A 113 24.40 -5.88 2.29
C GLY A 113 24.74 -4.77 1.29
N ASP A 114 24.71 -5.10 0.01
CA ASP A 114 25.13 -4.21 -1.07
C ASP A 114 23.97 -3.30 -1.49
N VAL A 115 23.89 -2.13 -0.86
CA VAL A 115 22.85 -1.15 -1.12
C VAL A 115 23.29 -0.19 -2.22
N ALA A 116 22.55 -0.15 -3.33
CA ALA A 116 22.77 0.85 -4.37
C ALA A 116 22.05 2.18 -4.02
N SER A 117 20.90 2.13 -3.35
CA SER A 117 20.16 3.30 -2.84
C SER A 117 19.14 2.89 -1.76
N GLY A 118 18.82 3.82 -0.84
CA GLY A 118 17.90 3.59 0.28
C GLY A 118 18.53 2.83 1.46
N PRO A 119 17.73 2.21 2.35
CA PRO A 119 16.27 2.29 2.42
C PRO A 119 15.80 3.68 2.86
N GLN A 120 14.71 4.15 2.28
CA GLN A 120 14.10 5.44 2.64
C GLN A 120 12.59 5.40 2.46
N VAL A 121 11.87 6.17 3.28
CA VAL A 121 10.42 6.32 3.12
C VAL A 121 10.14 7.31 2.00
N VAL A 122 9.41 6.88 0.98
CA VAL A 122 9.07 7.69 -0.20
C VAL A 122 7.59 7.57 -0.53
N LEU A 123 7.09 8.50 -1.33
CA LEU A 123 5.86 8.32 -2.10
C LEU A 123 6.27 7.88 -3.52
N ALA A 124 6.01 6.62 -3.86
CA ALA A 124 6.38 6.02 -5.13
C ALA A 124 5.14 5.57 -5.91
N GLU A 125 5.19 5.61 -7.24
CA GLU A 125 4.17 4.96 -8.06
C GLU A 125 4.46 3.46 -8.18
N VAL A 126 3.48 2.63 -7.80
CA VAL A 126 3.54 1.19 -8.01
C VAL A 126 2.22 0.70 -8.61
N GLY A 127 2.28 0.25 -9.86
CA GLY A 127 1.09 -0.20 -10.59
C GLY A 127 0.10 0.96 -10.81
N PHE A 128 0.62 2.10 -11.28
CA PHE A 128 -0.17 3.32 -11.55
C PHE A 128 -0.92 3.88 -10.33
N THR A 129 -0.49 3.51 -9.12
CA THR A 129 -1.09 3.97 -7.86
C THR A 129 0.02 4.52 -6.95
N PRO A 130 -0.18 5.68 -6.29
CA PRO A 130 0.77 6.16 -5.31
C PRO A 130 0.82 5.23 -4.09
N ARG A 131 2.02 4.93 -3.60
CA ARG A 131 2.31 4.12 -2.42
C ARG A 131 3.35 4.81 -1.57
N ARG A 132 3.02 5.05 -0.31
CA ARG A 132 3.97 5.47 0.71
C ARG A 132 4.63 4.22 1.25
N CYS A 133 5.91 4.02 0.95
CA CYS A 133 6.61 2.78 1.21
C CYS A 133 8.06 3.03 1.61
N VAL A 134 8.71 2.00 2.16
CA VAL A 134 10.17 1.93 2.22
C VAL A 134 10.66 1.49 0.85
N GLN A 135 11.40 2.36 0.17
CA GLN A 135 12.06 2.04 -1.10
C GLN A 135 13.53 1.72 -0.85
N VAL A 136 14.00 0.64 -1.49
CA VAL A 136 15.40 0.21 -1.47
C VAL A 136 15.79 -0.32 -2.85
N VAL A 137 17.02 -0.06 -3.25
CA VAL A 137 17.61 -0.59 -4.48
C VAL A 137 18.81 -1.45 -4.10
N PRO A 138 18.69 -2.80 -4.18
CA PRO A 138 19.84 -3.67 -4.06
C PRO A 138 20.81 -3.47 -5.22
N ALA A 139 22.11 -3.69 -4.98
CA ALA A 139 23.08 -3.88 -6.05
C ALA A 139 22.66 -5.07 -6.93
N ALA A 140 23.13 -5.08 -8.18
CA ALA A 140 22.78 -6.12 -9.14
C ALA A 140 23.23 -7.51 -8.66
N GLY A 141 22.33 -8.49 -8.63
CA GLY A 141 22.60 -9.82 -8.05
C GLY A 141 22.68 -9.85 -6.51
N GLY A 142 22.55 -8.69 -5.86
CA GLY A 142 22.73 -8.50 -4.43
C GLY A 142 21.43 -8.58 -3.62
N ALA A 143 21.60 -8.48 -2.30
CA ALA A 143 20.53 -8.43 -1.34
C ALA A 143 20.79 -7.35 -0.29
N VAL A 144 19.73 -6.67 0.13
CA VAL A 144 19.75 -5.73 1.25
C VAL A 144 18.91 -6.32 2.38
N ARG A 145 19.49 -6.39 3.57
CA ARG A 145 18.80 -6.81 4.79
C ARG A 145 18.52 -5.58 5.65
N ILE A 146 17.26 -5.37 5.98
CA ILE A 146 16.77 -4.27 6.82
C ILE A 146 16.22 -4.91 8.09
N THR A 147 17.00 -4.86 9.15
CA THR A 147 16.72 -5.55 10.42
C THR A 147 16.20 -4.57 11.45
N PHE A 148 15.06 -4.91 12.05
CA PHE A 148 14.43 -4.21 13.15
C PHE A 148 14.65 -5.06 14.42
N PRO A 149 15.64 -4.75 15.27
CA PRO A 149 16.02 -5.63 16.39
C PRO A 149 14.92 -5.84 17.43
N ARG A 150 13.99 -4.88 17.54
CA ARG A 150 12.88 -4.89 18.48
C ARG A 150 11.59 -4.45 17.79
N PHE A 151 11.06 -5.30 16.92
CA PHE A 151 9.80 -5.06 16.24
C PHE A 151 8.63 -5.56 17.08
N ALA A 152 7.65 -4.71 17.36
CA ALA A 152 6.45 -5.13 18.08
C ALA A 152 5.52 -5.93 17.15
N LEU A 153 5.16 -7.12 17.60
CA LEU A 153 4.33 -8.08 16.87
C LEU A 153 2.92 -8.14 17.47
N GLY A 154 1.92 -8.13 16.59
CA GLY A 154 0.56 -8.57 16.82
C GLY A 154 0.34 -10.03 16.41
N SER A 155 -0.91 -10.36 16.08
CA SER A 155 -1.35 -11.69 15.64
C SER A 155 -0.97 -11.99 14.18
N GLN A 156 -0.64 -10.96 13.41
CA GLN A 156 -0.32 -11.09 11.99
C GLN A 156 0.74 -10.08 11.56
N LEU A 157 1.62 -10.50 10.64
CA LEU A 157 2.47 -9.63 9.86
C LEU A 157 1.91 -9.54 8.44
N VAL A 158 1.68 -8.34 7.95
CA VAL A 158 1.21 -8.06 6.59
C VAL A 158 2.24 -7.21 5.90
N ALA A 159 2.67 -7.63 4.72
CA ALA A 159 3.47 -6.78 3.86
C ALA A 159 2.86 -6.67 2.47
N TYR A 160 3.17 -5.56 1.84
CA TYR A 160 2.92 -5.31 0.44
C TYR A 160 4.20 -4.87 -0.22
N ALA A 161 4.36 -5.21 -1.49
CA ALA A 161 5.55 -4.87 -2.23
C ALA A 161 5.30 -4.75 -3.72
N GLY A 162 6.19 -4.04 -4.40
CA GLY A 162 6.26 -4.00 -5.85
C GLY A 162 7.46 -3.19 -6.31
N LEU A 163 7.61 -3.06 -7.63
CA LEU A 163 8.71 -2.32 -8.24
C LEU A 163 8.29 -0.87 -8.48
N ALA A 164 9.04 0.12 -8.05
CA ALA A 164 8.71 1.55 -8.17
C ALA A 164 9.49 2.21 -9.32
N ASP A 165 9.26 1.81 -10.56
CA ASP A 165 9.85 2.48 -11.73
C ASP A 165 9.17 2.00 -13.02
N VAL A 166 8.47 2.88 -13.74
CA VAL A 166 7.79 2.55 -15.01
C VAL A 166 8.78 2.38 -16.16
N PHE A 167 9.90 3.10 -16.15
CA PHE A 167 10.86 3.11 -17.26
C PHE A 167 11.77 1.88 -17.23
N THR A 168 12.30 1.48 -16.08
CA THR A 168 13.09 0.22 -16.00
C THR A 168 12.23 -1.04 -16.17
N ARG A 169 10.92 -1.00 -15.90
CA ARG A 169 10.01 -2.14 -16.17
C ARG A 169 9.85 -2.45 -17.66
N ARG A 170 9.97 -1.43 -18.53
CA ARG A 170 9.85 -1.62 -19.98
C ARG A 170 11.06 -2.38 -20.53
N ASP A 171 12.25 -2.03 -20.05
CA ASP A 171 13.51 -2.45 -20.67
C ASP A 171 14.17 -3.62 -19.91
N ILE A 172 13.78 -3.89 -18.65
CA ILE A 172 14.34 -4.95 -17.82
C ILE A 172 13.18 -5.75 -17.19
N ARG A 173 13.01 -7.02 -17.57
CA ARG A 173 11.87 -7.86 -17.16
C ARG A 173 12.14 -8.73 -15.92
N GLU A 174 13.38 -8.79 -15.45
CA GLU A 174 13.76 -9.62 -14.30
C GLU A 174 13.01 -9.19 -13.02
N PRO A 175 12.52 -10.12 -12.20
CA PRO A 175 11.77 -9.76 -11.00
C PRO A 175 12.67 -9.17 -9.91
N GLY A 176 12.05 -8.51 -8.93
CA GLY A 176 12.63 -8.37 -7.59
C GLY A 176 12.16 -9.50 -6.68
N ARG A 177 12.71 -9.61 -5.47
CA ARG A 177 12.18 -10.52 -4.45
C ARG A 177 12.19 -9.86 -3.08
N LEU A 178 11.11 -10.04 -2.33
CA LEU A 178 10.99 -9.62 -0.93
C LEU A 178 10.80 -10.84 -0.04
N GLU A 179 11.54 -10.91 1.05
CA GLU A 179 11.38 -11.92 2.10
C GLU A 179 11.17 -11.23 3.45
N LEU A 180 10.34 -11.84 4.30
CA LEU A 180 10.18 -11.49 5.70
C LEU A 180 10.78 -12.63 6.52
N GLU A 181 11.79 -12.30 7.30
CA GLU A 181 12.47 -13.20 8.22
C GLU A 181 12.16 -12.78 9.65
N LEU A 182 11.71 -13.71 10.47
CA LEU A 182 11.40 -13.47 11.88
C LEU A 182 12.23 -14.42 12.73
N ALA A 183 13.02 -13.86 13.65
CA ALA A 183 13.95 -14.62 14.49
C ALA A 183 14.82 -15.62 13.69
N GLY A 184 15.37 -15.18 12.55
CA GLY A 184 16.23 -15.99 11.68
C GLY A 184 15.51 -16.95 10.73
N GLN A 185 14.17 -17.03 10.76
CA GLN A 185 13.39 -17.91 9.88
C GLN A 185 12.58 -17.09 8.86
N VAL A 186 12.69 -17.43 7.56
CA VAL A 186 11.82 -16.84 6.53
C VAL A 186 10.38 -17.34 6.72
N ILE A 187 9.47 -16.42 7.04
CA ILE A 187 8.05 -16.71 7.30
C ILE A 187 7.15 -16.37 6.12
N ALA A 188 7.63 -15.51 5.20
CA ALA A 188 6.94 -15.18 3.97
C ALA A 188 7.93 -14.70 2.90
N ALA A 189 7.65 -14.99 1.64
CA ALA A 189 8.43 -14.50 0.52
C ALA A 189 7.53 -14.24 -0.70
N ARG A 190 7.94 -13.30 -1.56
CA ARG A 190 7.24 -12.98 -2.81
C ARG A 190 8.23 -12.52 -3.88
N GLU A 191 8.06 -13.05 -5.09
CA GLU A 191 8.65 -12.44 -6.27
C GLU A 191 7.82 -11.23 -6.69
N LEU A 192 8.49 -10.23 -7.26
CA LEU A 192 7.92 -8.96 -7.66
C LEU A 192 8.15 -8.79 -9.17
N GLY A 193 7.19 -9.27 -9.95
CA GLY A 193 7.17 -9.09 -11.39
C GLY A 193 6.90 -7.63 -11.79
N VAL A 194 7.28 -7.28 -13.01
CA VAL A 194 7.10 -5.92 -13.55
C VAL A 194 5.63 -5.51 -13.71
N ASP A 195 4.73 -6.48 -13.89
CA ASP A 195 3.30 -6.26 -14.14
C ASP A 195 2.42 -6.64 -12.92
N ASP A 196 3.03 -7.13 -11.83
CA ASP A 196 2.30 -7.62 -10.65
C ASP A 196 1.65 -6.49 -9.83
N GLY A 197 2.12 -5.26 -9.99
CA GLY A 197 1.65 -4.11 -9.24
C GLY A 197 2.04 -4.17 -7.77
N TRP A 198 1.06 -4.09 -6.87
CA TRP A 198 1.23 -4.03 -5.42
C TRP A 198 0.79 -5.34 -4.77
N VAL A 199 1.72 -6.29 -4.68
CA VAL A 199 1.42 -7.65 -4.24
C VAL A 199 1.47 -7.78 -2.74
N ARG A 200 0.57 -8.61 -2.21
CA ARG A 200 0.42 -8.86 -0.78
C ARG A 200 1.12 -10.15 -0.37
N LEU A 201 1.74 -10.14 0.79
CA LEU A 201 2.23 -11.31 1.51
C LEU A 201 1.86 -11.18 3.00
N GLN A 202 1.62 -12.30 3.67
CA GLN A 202 1.22 -12.31 5.07
C GLN A 202 1.73 -13.56 5.78
N ALA A 203 1.92 -13.45 7.09
CA ALA A 203 2.23 -14.56 7.97
C ALA A 203 1.52 -14.35 9.32
N ARG A 204 1.11 -15.44 9.96
CA ARG A 204 0.63 -15.40 11.35
C ARG A 204 1.82 -15.21 12.29
N THR A 205 1.64 -14.44 13.34
CA THR A 205 2.68 -14.20 14.35
C THR A 205 2.11 -14.36 15.76
N THR A 206 2.99 -14.67 16.71
CA THR A 206 2.65 -14.59 18.13
C THR A 206 2.89 -13.16 18.60
N PRO A 207 1.92 -12.52 19.28
CA PRO A 207 2.13 -11.19 19.83
C PRO A 207 3.33 -11.13 20.77
N GLY A 208 4.12 -10.06 20.70
CA GLY A 208 5.35 -9.93 21.48
C GLY A 208 6.33 -8.94 20.86
N VAL A 209 7.60 -9.03 21.25
CA VAL A 209 8.69 -8.28 20.60
C VAL A 209 9.69 -9.29 20.07
N ALA A 210 10.09 -9.13 18.80
CA ALA A 210 11.07 -10.00 18.17
C ALA A 210 11.90 -9.22 17.15
N GLU A 211 12.97 -9.85 16.67
CA GLU A 211 13.70 -9.36 15.52
C GLU A 211 12.93 -9.66 14.23
N LEU A 212 12.66 -8.63 13.44
CA LEU A 212 12.13 -8.73 12.08
C LEU A 212 13.21 -8.27 11.11
N THR A 213 13.52 -9.09 10.10
CA THR A 213 14.37 -8.69 8.98
C THR A 213 13.56 -8.71 7.69
N VAL A 214 13.55 -7.58 6.97
CA VAL A 214 13.03 -7.49 5.61
C VAL A 214 14.20 -7.62 4.64
N ILE A 215 14.14 -8.58 3.73
CA ILE A 215 15.21 -8.86 2.77
C ILE A 215 14.72 -8.52 1.37
N ALA A 216 15.32 -7.50 0.75
CA ALA A 216 15.04 -7.11 -0.63
C ALA A 216 16.18 -7.60 -1.54
N ARG A 217 15.85 -8.34 -2.60
CA ARG A 217 16.85 -8.96 -3.49
C ARG A 217 16.66 -8.56 -4.95
N ALA A 218 17.77 -8.32 -5.62
CA ALA A 218 17.90 -8.36 -7.06
C ALA A 218 18.42 -9.76 -7.44
N PRO A 219 17.56 -10.70 -7.87
CA PRO A 219 17.89 -12.12 -7.96
C PRO A 219 18.96 -12.46 -9.01
N SER A 220 19.27 -11.55 -9.93
CA SER A 220 20.31 -11.76 -10.93
C SER A 220 21.05 -10.44 -11.23
N PRO A 221 22.25 -10.51 -11.84
CA PRO A 221 22.96 -9.31 -12.31
C PRO A 221 22.16 -8.49 -13.34
N ARG A 222 21.24 -9.13 -14.07
CA ARG A 222 20.37 -8.43 -15.02
C ARG A 222 19.25 -7.66 -14.32
N ALA A 223 18.86 -8.07 -13.11
CA ALA A 223 17.92 -7.35 -12.24
C ALA A 223 18.57 -6.12 -11.59
N HIS A 224 19.34 -5.34 -12.35
CA HIS A 224 19.93 -4.10 -11.87
C HIS A 224 18.84 -3.02 -11.69
N ARG A 225 19.11 -2.05 -10.82
CA ARG A 225 18.23 -0.89 -10.54
C ARG A 225 16.80 -1.28 -10.13
N ARG A 226 16.64 -2.38 -9.39
CA ARG A 226 15.33 -2.80 -8.88
C ARG A 226 14.92 -1.91 -7.71
N GLN A 227 14.10 -0.90 -8.02
CA GLN A 227 13.47 -0.04 -7.02
C GLN A 227 12.39 -0.82 -6.28
N ILE A 228 12.77 -1.62 -5.29
CA ILE A 228 11.81 -2.40 -4.50
C ILE A 228 11.18 -1.45 -3.49
N CYS A 229 9.87 -1.31 -3.58
CA CYS A 229 9.05 -0.51 -2.67
C CYS A 229 8.19 -1.48 -1.86
N PHE A 230 8.23 -1.36 -0.53
CA PHE A 230 7.47 -2.24 0.36
C PHE A 230 6.88 -1.50 1.57
N ALA A 231 5.76 -2.01 2.08
CA ALA A 231 5.18 -1.61 3.34
C ALA A 231 5.01 -2.87 4.20
N VAL A 232 5.42 -2.82 5.47
CA VAL A 232 5.26 -3.94 6.41
C VAL A 232 4.62 -3.42 7.67
N GLU A 233 3.53 -4.06 8.07
CA GLU A 233 2.77 -3.73 9.27
C GLU A 233 2.57 -5.00 10.10
N SER A 234 2.75 -4.87 11.41
CA SER A 234 2.20 -5.85 12.35
C SER A 234 0.82 -5.43 12.80
N ARG A 235 -0.12 -6.37 12.82
CA ARG A 235 -1.54 -6.12 13.06
C ARG A 235 -2.10 -7.04 14.14
N ARG A 236 -3.12 -6.57 14.86
CA ARG A 236 -3.92 -7.35 15.81
C ARG A 236 -5.30 -7.64 15.24
#